data_AF-A0A8C5QUY5-F1
#
_entry.id   AF-A0A8C5QUY5-F1
#
_cell.length_a   1.000
_cell.length_b   1.000
_cell.length_c   1.000
_cell.angle_alpha   90.00
_cell.angle_beta   90.00
_cell.angle_gamma   90.00
#
_symmetry.space_group_name_H-M   'P 1'
#
loop_
_entity.id
_entity.type
_entity.pdbx_description
1 polymer ?
#
loop_
_entity_poly.entity_id
_entity_poly.type
_entity_poly.pdbx_seq_one_letter_code
_entity_poly.pdbx_strand_id
1 'polypeptide(L)'
;MSHPQAESVIKNIIREIAQECASKGHSVSETMVAFMVKAIVLDARNGFNVDRTLTKNDVQKLIKLCVDRLLDPASPSLETIKMQVYFDMNYTGRGEFLEEHHRVLESRLAPVCREITDCRARTAEELDSLYRKIVSYVLLRSGLGSPTEIKVVREATAALQSVFPHTELGTFLSLLKKDKERQLRELTMIVTGIRLFNKDCEKGGEGIDDCKYLLLKQLFKIIDISSLLQIQNIRWPPLELLNMNHLKEALFNLRQHESFLNIIMADASEHLLIKPITKCNSSTQTDTHILESNIVKSYEWNEWELRRKAIKLANLRQKVTHSMQTQSSHMRRENCSQVYLPKKVATQTKRDNSSNVPKPQVYMAGIRGGKMSTSTNMILVNLTRAVDES
;
A
#
# COMPACT_ATOMS: atom_id res chain seq x y z
N MET A 1 8.66 -43.04 19.08
CA MET A 1 9.87 -42.43 18.47
C MET A 1 9.98 -41.00 18.93
N SER A 2 11.18 -40.49 19.22
CA SER A 2 11.33 -39.05 19.50
C SER A 2 11.08 -38.26 18.20
N HIS A 3 10.45 -37.09 18.29
CA HIS A 3 10.13 -36.21 17.16
C HIS A 3 11.31 -36.00 16.16
N PRO A 4 12.58 -35.86 16.62
CA PRO A 4 13.74 -35.71 15.74
C PRO A 4 14.09 -36.97 14.92
N GLN A 5 13.86 -38.16 15.48
CA GLN A 5 14.13 -39.42 14.77
C GLN A 5 13.14 -39.66 13.64
N ALA A 6 11.86 -39.33 13.86
CA ALA A 6 10.84 -39.44 12.82
C ALA A 6 11.11 -38.47 11.65
N GLU A 7 11.57 -37.24 11.94
CA GLU A 7 11.91 -36.25 10.92
C GLU A 7 13.10 -36.70 10.05
N SER A 8 14.13 -37.30 10.66
CA SER A 8 15.28 -37.85 9.93
C SER A 8 14.89 -39.01 9.00
N VAL A 9 13.98 -39.90 9.44
CA VAL A 9 13.49 -41.00 8.62
C VAL A 9 12.71 -40.47 7.41
N ILE A 10 11.84 -39.48 7.59
CA ILE A 10 11.07 -38.88 6.49
C ILE A 10 11.99 -38.19 5.48
N LYS A 11 13.00 -37.44 5.95
CA LYS A 11 14.01 -36.81 5.06
C LYS A 11 14.74 -37.84 4.21
N ASN A 12 15.11 -38.98 4.79
CA ASN A 12 15.76 -40.06 4.04
C ASN A 12 14.82 -40.66 2.98
N ILE A 13 13.55 -40.89 3.30
CA ILE A 13 12.55 -41.40 2.35
C ILE A 13 12.34 -40.42 1.19
N ILE A 14 12.24 -39.12 1.47
CA ILE A 14 12.10 -38.07 0.45
C ILE A 14 13.29 -38.11 -0.53
N ARG A 15 14.51 -38.18 0.00
CA ARG A 15 15.72 -38.24 -0.82
C ARG A 15 15.78 -39.51 -1.68
N GLU A 16 15.37 -40.65 -1.12
CA GLU A 16 15.33 -41.93 -1.83
C GLU A 16 14.33 -41.90 -3.00
N ILE A 17 13.12 -41.35 -2.79
CA ILE A 17 12.13 -41.17 -3.86
C ILE A 17 12.66 -40.22 -4.95
N ALA A 18 13.26 -39.09 -4.57
CA ALA A 18 13.82 -38.14 -5.53
C ALA A 18 14.93 -38.78 -6.38
N GLN A 19 15.79 -39.60 -5.77
CA GLN A 19 16.84 -40.36 -6.47
C GLN A 19 16.24 -41.41 -7.41
N GLU A 20 15.19 -42.12 -6.99
CA GLU A 20 14.54 -43.12 -7.83
C GLU A 20 13.87 -42.46 -9.06
N CYS A 21 13.17 -41.33 -8.88
CA CYS A 21 12.65 -40.54 -9.99
C CYS A 21 13.76 -40.06 -10.94
N ALA A 22 14.88 -39.58 -10.40
CA ALA A 22 16.02 -39.12 -11.19
C ALA A 22 16.65 -40.26 -12.01
N SER A 23 16.76 -41.46 -11.43
CA SER A 23 17.26 -42.66 -12.14
C SER A 23 16.37 -43.06 -13.33
N LYS A 24 15.09 -42.70 -13.28
CA LYS A 24 14.09 -42.90 -14.35
C LYS A 24 14.00 -41.71 -15.31
N GLY A 25 14.89 -40.72 -15.21
CA GLY A 25 14.99 -39.58 -16.12
C GLY A 25 14.13 -38.36 -15.75
N HIS A 26 13.48 -38.36 -14.58
CA HIS A 26 12.63 -37.25 -14.14
C HIS A 26 13.22 -36.55 -12.92
N SER A 27 13.55 -35.26 -13.06
CA SER A 27 14.00 -34.43 -11.94
C SER A 27 12.79 -33.87 -11.19
N VAL A 28 12.70 -34.17 -9.89
CA VAL A 28 11.60 -33.73 -9.01
C VAL A 28 12.20 -33.08 -7.76
N SER A 29 11.68 -31.94 -7.32
CA SER A 29 12.16 -31.25 -6.12
C SER A 29 11.79 -32.00 -4.84
N GLU A 30 12.63 -31.89 -3.80
CA GLU A 30 12.35 -32.51 -2.50
C GLU A 30 11.03 -32.01 -1.90
N THR A 31 10.67 -30.74 -2.11
CA THR A 31 9.38 -30.17 -1.70
C THR A 31 8.20 -30.87 -2.37
N MET A 32 8.28 -31.12 -3.69
CA MET A 32 7.24 -31.84 -4.42
C MET A 32 7.09 -33.27 -3.89
N VAL A 33 8.21 -33.95 -3.63
CA VAL A 33 8.22 -35.29 -3.05
C VAL A 33 7.60 -35.29 -1.65
N ALA A 34 7.93 -34.32 -0.80
CA ALA A 34 7.37 -34.20 0.55
C ALA A 34 5.84 -34.04 0.52
N PHE A 35 5.32 -33.20 -0.38
CA PHE A 35 3.88 -33.06 -0.59
C PHE A 35 3.24 -34.34 -1.12
N MET A 36 3.90 -35.05 -2.05
CA MET A 36 3.41 -36.33 -2.56
C MET A 36 3.35 -37.40 -1.47
N VAL A 37 4.40 -37.53 -0.65
CA VAL A 37 4.42 -38.44 0.50
C VAL A 37 3.25 -38.15 1.43
N LYS A 38 3.01 -36.87 1.76
CA LYS A 38 1.87 -36.46 2.58
C LYS A 38 0.54 -36.85 1.93
N ALA A 39 0.36 -36.61 0.63
CA ALA A 39 -0.87 -36.95 -0.09
C ALA A 39 -1.14 -38.46 -0.10
N ILE A 40 -0.10 -39.29 -0.26
CA ILE A 40 -0.24 -40.75 -0.30
C ILE A 40 -0.52 -41.33 1.08
N VAL A 41 0.13 -40.81 2.13
CA VAL A 41 -0.10 -41.26 3.51
C VAL A 41 -1.50 -40.87 4.00
N LEU A 42 -2.02 -39.71 3.60
CA LEU A 42 -3.36 -39.24 4.00
C LEU A 42 -4.51 -39.90 3.22
N ASP A 43 -4.23 -40.53 2.09
CA ASP A 43 -5.24 -41.21 1.29
C ASP A 43 -5.62 -42.56 1.93
N ALA A 44 -6.85 -42.63 2.46
CA ALA A 44 -7.38 -43.82 3.15
C ALA A 44 -7.32 -45.09 2.28
N ARG A 45 -7.34 -44.96 0.94
CA ARG A 45 -7.25 -46.10 0.01
C ARG A 45 -5.89 -46.80 0.06
N ASN A 46 -4.84 -46.09 0.46
CA ASN A 46 -3.50 -46.65 0.56
C ASN A 46 -3.26 -47.42 1.86
N GLY A 47 -4.17 -47.31 2.84
CA GLY A 47 -4.16 -48.09 4.08
C GLY A 47 -2.98 -47.77 5.00
N PHE A 48 -2.41 -46.56 4.91
CA PHE A 48 -1.42 -46.09 5.89
C PHE A 48 -2.13 -45.64 7.16
N ASN A 49 -1.60 -46.04 8.32
CA ASN A 49 -2.08 -45.59 9.62
C ASN A 49 -1.08 -44.57 10.18
N VAL A 50 -1.54 -43.33 10.36
CA VAL A 50 -0.71 -42.19 10.81
C VAL A 50 -0.23 -42.37 12.25
N ASP A 51 -0.96 -43.14 13.07
CA ASP A 51 -0.65 -43.36 14.49
C ASP A 51 0.32 -44.52 14.73
N ARG A 52 0.65 -45.29 13.67
CA ARG A 52 1.54 -46.44 13.74
C ARG A 52 2.92 -46.11 13.17
N THR A 53 3.96 -46.66 13.79
CA THR A 53 5.32 -46.60 13.26
C THR A 53 5.41 -47.36 11.93
N LEU A 54 5.97 -46.72 10.90
CA LEU A 54 6.20 -47.33 9.58
C LEU A 54 7.15 -48.53 9.69
N THR A 55 6.73 -49.68 9.15
CA THR A 55 7.60 -50.84 8.96
C THR A 55 8.43 -50.70 7.69
N LYS A 56 9.48 -51.54 7.52
CA LYS A 56 10.28 -51.56 6.29
C LYS A 56 9.43 -51.81 5.03
N ASN A 57 8.40 -52.66 5.14
CA ASN A 57 7.48 -52.93 4.04
C ASN A 57 6.59 -51.71 3.73
N ASP A 58 6.16 -50.97 4.76
CA ASP A 58 5.38 -49.75 4.58
C ASP A 58 6.20 -48.67 3.86
N VAL A 59 7.49 -48.54 4.21
CA VAL A 59 8.41 -47.61 3.54
C VAL A 59 8.59 -47.97 2.06
N GLN A 60 8.84 -49.25 1.75
CA GLN A 60 8.96 -49.70 0.35
C GLN A 60 7.66 -49.49 -0.44
N LYS A 61 6.50 -49.78 0.18
CA LYS A 61 5.19 -49.51 -0.42
C LYS A 61 5.00 -48.02 -0.69
N LEU A 62 5.36 -47.17 0.27
CA LEU A 62 5.26 -45.72 0.16
C LEU A 62 6.13 -45.17 -0.97
N ILE A 63 7.41 -45.59 -1.05
CA ILE A 63 8.33 -45.19 -2.12
C ILE A 63 7.74 -45.57 -3.47
N LYS A 64 7.34 -46.83 -3.64
CA LYS A 64 6.75 -47.31 -4.90
C LYS A 64 5.52 -46.48 -5.31
N LEU A 65 4.57 -46.28 -4.41
CA LEU A 65 3.37 -45.49 -4.70
C LEU A 65 3.70 -44.03 -5.05
N CYS A 66 4.68 -43.42 -4.37
CA CYS A 66 5.12 -42.05 -4.68
C CYS A 66 5.74 -41.97 -6.08
N VAL A 67 6.66 -42.89 -6.39
CA VAL A 67 7.38 -42.91 -7.66
C VAL A 67 6.42 -43.18 -8.82
N ASP A 68 5.54 -44.18 -8.69
CA ASP A 68 4.52 -44.50 -9.69
C ASP A 68 3.61 -43.29 -9.97
N ARG A 69 3.21 -42.56 -8.92
CA ARG A 69 2.35 -41.38 -9.06
C ARG A 69 3.06 -40.13 -9.59
N LEU A 70 4.33 -39.93 -9.25
CA LEU A 70 5.14 -38.80 -9.74
C LEU A 70 5.52 -38.96 -11.22
N LEU A 71 5.61 -40.21 -11.69
CA LEU A 71 5.97 -40.53 -13.07
C LEU A 71 4.76 -40.71 -13.99
N ASP A 72 3.53 -40.61 -13.49
CA ASP A 72 2.32 -40.69 -14.29
C ASP A 72 2.04 -39.35 -15.00
N PRO A 73 2.30 -39.23 -16.31
CA PRO A 73 2.10 -37.97 -17.05
C PRO A 73 0.61 -37.69 -17.32
N ALA A 74 -0.26 -38.68 -17.15
CA ALA A 74 -1.68 -38.57 -17.42
C ALA A 74 -2.50 -38.25 -16.16
N SER A 75 -1.89 -38.21 -14.98
CA SER A 75 -2.60 -37.98 -13.71
C SER A 75 -3.01 -36.51 -13.54
N PRO A 76 -4.31 -36.18 -13.62
CA PRO A 76 -4.75 -34.81 -13.35
C PRO A 76 -4.52 -34.42 -11.88
N SER A 77 -4.58 -35.39 -10.96
CA SER A 77 -4.27 -35.17 -9.54
C SER A 77 -2.83 -34.75 -9.27
N LEU A 78 -1.88 -35.20 -10.11
CA LEU A 78 -0.47 -34.76 -10.02
C LEU A 78 -0.33 -33.29 -10.40
N GLU A 79 -1.07 -32.84 -11.42
CA GLU A 79 -1.10 -31.42 -11.81
C GLU A 79 -1.67 -30.54 -10.68
N THR A 80 -2.69 -31.01 -9.95
CA THR A 80 -3.20 -30.34 -8.73
C THR A 80 -2.07 -30.09 -7.72
N ILE A 81 -1.32 -31.15 -7.39
CA ILE A 81 -0.24 -31.08 -6.41
C ILE A 81 0.86 -30.14 -6.91
N LYS A 82 1.20 -30.20 -8.20
CA LYS A 82 2.20 -29.31 -8.78
C LYS A 82 1.81 -27.84 -8.65
N MET A 83 0.55 -27.50 -8.94
CA MET A 83 0.04 -26.14 -8.78
C MET A 83 0.07 -25.69 -7.32
N GLN A 84 -0.34 -26.55 -6.39
CA GLN A 84 -0.31 -26.23 -4.96
C GLN A 84 1.10 -25.96 -4.47
N VAL A 85 2.06 -26.84 -4.80
CA VAL A 85 3.46 -26.68 -4.41
C VAL A 85 4.06 -25.43 -5.04
N TYR A 86 3.75 -25.17 -6.32
CA TYR A 86 4.22 -23.96 -6.99
C TYR A 86 3.68 -22.70 -6.30
N PHE A 87 2.39 -22.66 -5.99
CA PHE A 87 1.78 -21.54 -5.29
C PHE A 87 2.40 -21.37 -3.89
N ASP A 88 2.47 -22.42 -3.09
CA ASP A 88 3.06 -22.40 -1.74
C ASP A 88 4.52 -21.93 -1.72
N MET A 89 5.32 -22.32 -2.72
CA MET A 89 6.74 -21.94 -2.79
C MET A 89 7.00 -20.53 -3.31
N ASN A 90 6.13 -20.00 -4.17
CA ASN A 90 6.40 -18.76 -4.92
C ASN A 90 5.48 -17.60 -4.54
N TYR A 91 4.29 -17.89 -4.01
CA TYR A 91 3.38 -16.87 -3.54
C TYR A 91 3.72 -16.49 -2.10
N THR A 92 4.09 -15.24 -1.90
CA THR A 92 4.18 -14.61 -0.59
C THR A 92 3.01 -13.64 -0.49
N GLY A 93 2.22 -13.75 0.58
CA GLY A 93 1.12 -12.84 0.81
C GLY A 93 1.63 -11.39 0.88
N ARG A 94 0.82 -10.43 0.43
CA ARG A 94 1.16 -9.01 0.44
C ARG A 94 1.71 -8.52 1.80
N GLY A 95 1.08 -8.94 2.91
CA GLY A 95 1.50 -8.55 4.26
C GLY A 95 2.91 -9.01 4.60
N GLU A 96 3.20 -10.29 4.39
CA GLU A 96 4.53 -10.88 4.63
C GLU A 96 5.59 -10.27 3.72
N PHE A 97 5.24 -10.02 2.45
CA PHE A 97 6.13 -9.34 1.51
C PHE A 97 6.49 -7.92 1.99
N LEU A 98 5.50 -7.14 2.43
CA LEU A 98 5.73 -5.78 2.95
C LEU A 98 6.56 -5.80 4.24
N GLU A 99 6.32 -6.75 5.13
CA GLU A 99 7.09 -6.90 6.36
C GLU A 99 8.56 -7.25 6.06
N GLU A 100 8.80 -8.20 5.16
CA GLU A 100 10.14 -8.58 4.73
C GLU A 100 10.87 -7.41 4.06
N HIS A 101 10.17 -6.69 3.18
CA HIS A 101 10.71 -5.51 2.52
C HIS A 101 11.11 -4.42 3.54
N HIS A 102 10.24 -4.11 4.51
CA HIS A 102 10.56 -3.17 5.58
C HIS A 102 11.75 -3.65 6.40
N ARG A 103 11.83 -4.93 6.75
CA ARG A 103 12.94 -5.52 7.50
C ARG A 103 14.27 -5.33 6.76
N VAL A 104 14.31 -5.64 5.46
CA VAL A 104 15.51 -5.49 4.62
C VAL A 104 15.89 -4.01 4.49
N LEU A 105 14.92 -3.13 4.30
CA LEU A 105 15.14 -1.68 4.23
C LEU A 105 15.75 -1.14 5.53
N GLU A 106 15.19 -1.48 6.69
CA GLU A 106 15.75 -1.10 7.99
C GLU A 106 17.18 -1.59 8.17
N SER A 107 17.45 -2.85 7.81
CA SER A 107 18.79 -3.43 7.90
C SER A 107 19.81 -2.66 7.03
N ARG A 108 19.41 -2.24 5.83
CA ARG A 108 20.29 -1.46 4.92
C ARG A 108 20.48 -0.03 5.38
N LEU A 109 19.48 0.57 6.03
CA LEU A 109 19.54 1.94 6.56
C LEU A 109 20.24 2.02 7.92
N ALA A 110 20.41 0.91 8.63
CA ALA A 110 21.00 0.88 9.96
C ALA A 110 22.38 1.57 10.07
N PRO A 111 23.30 1.50 9.09
CA PRO A 111 24.56 2.25 9.14
C PRO A 111 24.36 3.76 9.08
N VAL A 112 23.55 4.24 8.13
CA VAL A 112 23.25 5.68 7.96
C VAL A 112 22.51 6.23 9.18
N CYS A 113 21.56 5.46 9.71
CA CYS A 113 20.84 5.79 10.94
C CYS A 113 21.82 5.98 12.11
N ARG A 114 22.74 5.03 12.29
CA ARG A 114 23.76 5.09 13.35
C ARG A 114 24.67 6.31 13.22
N GLU A 115 25.13 6.61 12.01
CA GLU A 115 25.95 7.81 11.77
C GLU A 115 25.25 9.10 12.18
N ILE A 116 23.93 9.19 11.96
CA ILE A 116 23.13 10.35 12.35
C ILE A 116 22.93 10.37 13.88
N THR A 117 22.54 9.25 14.48
CA THR A 117 22.20 9.20 15.91
C THR A 117 23.42 9.40 16.81
N ASP A 118 24.57 8.90 16.36
CA ASP A 118 25.82 8.92 17.11
C ASP A 118 26.63 10.21 16.85
N CYS A 119 26.17 11.05 15.92
CA CYS A 119 26.76 12.36 15.62
C CYS A 119 26.80 13.27 16.85
N ARG A 120 27.90 14.03 16.99
CA ARG A 120 28.16 15.01 18.05
C ARG A 120 28.71 16.32 17.46
N ALA A 121 28.04 16.80 16.41
CA ALA A 121 28.40 18.04 15.73
C ALA A 121 28.41 19.24 16.68
N ARG A 122 29.43 20.10 16.55
CA ARG A 122 29.62 21.34 17.32
C ARG A 122 29.89 22.54 16.43
N THR A 123 30.42 22.33 15.21
CA THR A 123 30.64 23.42 14.25
C THR A 123 29.49 23.54 13.24
N ALA A 124 29.39 24.69 12.59
CA ALA A 124 28.40 24.91 11.54
C ALA A 124 28.57 23.92 10.38
N GLU A 125 29.81 23.62 9.98
CA GLU A 125 30.10 22.66 8.91
C GLU A 125 29.69 21.24 9.27
N GLU A 126 29.88 20.84 10.54
CA GLU A 126 29.45 19.53 11.03
C GLU A 126 27.93 19.42 11.09
N LEU A 127 27.23 20.50 11.46
CA LEU A 127 25.77 20.57 11.46
C LEU A 127 25.20 20.49 10.05
N ASP A 128 25.80 21.18 9.08
CA ASP A 128 25.42 21.07 7.66
C ASP A 128 25.65 19.66 7.11
N SER A 129 26.76 19.02 7.50
CA SER A 129 27.04 17.63 7.14
C SER A 129 26.00 16.68 7.72
N LEU A 130 25.63 16.85 8.99
CA LEU A 130 24.56 16.09 9.65
C LEU A 130 23.23 16.29 8.92
N TYR A 131 22.87 17.53 8.56
CA TYR A 131 21.63 17.82 7.86
C TYR A 131 21.57 17.12 6.49
N ARG A 132 22.68 17.11 5.74
CA ARG A 132 22.78 16.35 4.47
C ARG A 132 22.59 14.85 4.69
N LYS A 133 23.13 14.28 5.77
CA LYS A 133 22.91 12.86 6.11
C LYS A 133 21.45 12.57 6.43
N ILE A 134 20.76 13.46 7.15
CA ILE A 134 19.32 13.34 7.43
C ILE A 134 18.51 13.37 6.13
N VAL A 135 18.80 14.28 5.21
CA VAL A 135 18.14 14.32 3.89
C VAL A 135 18.37 13.02 3.12
N SER A 136 19.61 12.52 3.06
CA SER A 136 19.92 11.24 2.42
C SER A 136 19.16 10.07 3.05
N TYR A 137 19.07 10.02 4.37
CA TYR A 137 18.31 9.01 5.09
C TYR A 137 16.82 9.05 4.73
N VAL A 138 16.22 10.25 4.72
CA VAL A 138 14.80 10.44 4.37
C VAL A 138 14.54 9.97 2.94
N LEU A 139 15.41 10.30 1.99
CA LEU A 139 15.31 9.85 0.60
C LEU A 139 15.41 8.33 0.47
N LEU A 140 16.45 7.72 1.06
CA LEU A 140 16.65 6.27 1.00
C LEU A 140 15.53 5.49 1.67
N ARG A 141 14.99 6.00 2.78
CA ARG A 141 13.88 5.37 3.51
C ARG A 141 12.54 5.53 2.81
N SER A 142 12.29 6.69 2.20
CA SER A 142 11.06 6.93 1.44
C SER A 142 11.02 6.17 0.11
N GLY A 143 12.19 5.84 -0.45
CA GLY A 143 12.29 5.26 -1.80
C GLY A 143 11.91 6.24 -2.92
N LEU A 144 11.69 7.52 -2.60
CA LEU A 144 11.20 8.55 -3.54
C LEU A 144 12.36 9.30 -4.23
N GLY A 145 13.26 8.57 -4.85
CA GLY A 145 14.38 9.11 -5.63
C GLY A 145 15.75 8.96 -4.95
N SER A 146 16.80 9.22 -5.73
CA SER A 146 18.19 8.98 -5.32
C SER A 146 18.80 10.20 -4.60
N PRO A 147 19.54 9.99 -3.48
CA PRO A 147 20.37 11.04 -2.87
C PRO A 147 21.52 11.56 -3.76
N THR A 148 21.79 10.89 -4.89
CA THR A 148 22.78 11.36 -5.88
C THR A 148 22.23 12.41 -6.83
N GLU A 149 20.90 12.54 -6.92
CA GLU A 149 20.24 13.45 -7.84
C GLU A 149 19.98 14.81 -7.18
N ILE A 150 20.64 15.85 -7.70
CA ILE A 150 20.61 17.20 -7.11
C ILE A 150 19.19 17.75 -7.02
N LYS A 151 18.34 17.51 -8.03
CA LYS A 151 16.95 17.99 -8.03
C LYS A 151 16.12 17.36 -6.92
N VAL A 152 16.22 16.03 -6.78
CA VAL A 152 15.57 15.24 -5.73
C VAL A 152 16.02 15.70 -4.34
N VAL A 153 17.34 15.87 -4.16
CA VAL A 153 17.92 16.35 -2.90
C VAL A 153 17.46 17.75 -2.56
N ARG A 154 17.39 18.67 -3.53
CA ARG A 154 16.91 20.05 -3.30
C ARG A 154 15.44 20.07 -2.88
N GLU A 155 14.60 19.28 -3.54
CA GLU A 155 13.18 19.17 -3.19
C GLU A 155 13.00 18.58 -1.79
N ALA A 156 13.67 17.47 -1.47
CA ALA A 156 13.61 16.86 -0.15
C ALA A 156 14.19 17.77 0.95
N THR A 157 15.23 18.53 0.63
CA THR A 157 15.80 19.54 1.54
C THR A 157 14.78 20.63 1.84
N ALA A 158 14.10 21.18 0.83
CA ALA A 158 13.08 22.21 1.03
C ALA A 158 11.89 21.69 1.84
N ALA A 159 11.43 20.47 1.55
CA ALA A 159 10.38 19.82 2.32
C ALA A 159 10.80 19.57 3.78
N LEU A 160 12.02 19.09 4.03
CA LEU A 160 12.56 18.91 5.38
C LEU A 160 12.69 20.25 6.11
N GLN A 161 13.22 21.29 5.47
CA GLN A 161 13.39 22.62 6.08
C GLN A 161 12.06 23.23 6.53
N SER A 162 10.95 22.91 5.86
CA SER A 162 9.62 23.41 6.21
C SER A 162 9.09 22.87 7.55
N VAL A 163 9.58 21.71 8.00
CA VAL A 163 9.12 21.03 9.23
C VAL A 163 10.23 20.80 10.25
N PHE A 164 11.48 20.88 9.82
CA PHE A 164 12.68 20.69 10.62
C PHE A 164 13.78 21.65 10.13
N PRO A 165 13.71 22.94 10.51
CA PRO A 165 14.71 23.93 10.12
C PRO A 165 16.06 23.67 10.80
N HIS A 166 17.14 24.29 10.30
CA HIS A 166 18.49 24.08 10.82
C HIS A 166 18.63 24.45 12.30
N THR A 167 17.78 25.36 12.80
CA THR A 167 17.71 25.75 14.22
C THR A 167 17.33 24.60 15.14
N GLU A 168 16.60 23.59 14.65
CA GLU A 168 16.16 22.43 15.44
C GLU A 168 17.22 21.33 15.56
N LEU A 169 18.36 21.44 14.85
CA LEU A 169 19.45 20.47 14.94
C LEU A 169 20.04 20.38 16.35
N GLY A 170 20.10 21.51 17.07
CA GLY A 170 20.57 21.54 18.46
C GLY A 170 19.67 20.70 19.37
N THR A 171 18.35 20.91 19.27
CA THR A 171 17.34 20.12 19.99
C THR A 171 17.46 18.64 19.62
N PHE A 172 17.56 18.32 18.33
CA PHE A 172 17.73 16.96 17.84
C PHE A 172 18.96 16.27 18.44
N LEU A 173 20.11 16.95 18.49
CA LEU A 173 21.36 16.39 19.01
C LEU A 173 21.28 16.05 20.50
N SER A 174 20.46 16.78 21.26
CA SER A 174 20.23 16.55 22.69
C SER A 174 19.40 15.30 23.00
N LEU A 175 18.66 14.77 22.02
CA LEU A 175 17.79 13.61 22.21
C LEU A 175 18.57 12.31 22.44
N LEU A 176 17.93 11.37 23.13
CA LEU A 176 18.42 10.00 23.25
C LEU A 176 18.37 9.30 21.89
N LYS A 177 19.21 8.29 21.72
CA LYS A 177 19.33 7.53 20.47
C LYS A 177 17.97 7.01 19.95
N LYS A 178 17.18 6.41 20.84
CA LYS A 178 15.84 5.88 20.50
C LYS A 178 14.89 6.97 20.01
N ASP A 179 14.96 8.16 20.60
CA ASP A 179 14.10 9.30 20.23
C ASP A 179 14.56 9.93 18.91
N LYS A 180 15.89 10.01 18.67
CA LYS A 180 16.44 10.39 17.36
C LYS A 180 15.95 9.46 16.25
N GLU A 181 16.01 8.14 16.47
CA GLU A 181 15.52 7.16 15.50
C GLU A 181 14.01 7.31 15.23
N ARG A 182 13.23 7.58 16.28
CA ARG A 182 11.79 7.85 16.15
C ARG A 182 11.54 9.12 15.36
N GLN A 183 12.22 10.21 15.68
CA GLN A 183 12.07 11.48 14.99
C GLN A 183 12.47 11.36 13.52
N LEU A 184 13.53 10.62 13.20
CA LEU A 184 13.93 10.35 11.81
C LEU A 184 12.83 9.62 11.01
N ARG A 185 12.14 8.65 11.63
CA ARG A 185 10.99 7.98 11.01
C ARG A 185 9.82 8.95 10.77
N GLU A 186 9.48 9.76 11.78
CA GLU A 186 8.40 10.74 11.68
C GLU A 186 8.70 11.81 10.61
N LEU A 187 9.91 12.36 10.59
CA LEU A 187 10.37 13.29 9.56
C LEU A 187 10.31 12.66 8.16
N THR A 188 10.69 11.39 8.03
CA THR A 188 10.57 10.68 6.75
C THR A 188 9.12 10.65 6.29
N MET A 189 8.17 10.28 7.16
CA MET A 189 6.74 10.23 6.79
C MET A 189 6.20 11.60 6.38
N ILE A 190 6.55 12.65 7.14
CA ILE A 190 6.09 14.01 6.87
C ILE A 190 6.67 14.54 5.56
N VAL A 191 7.99 14.43 5.36
CA VAL A 191 8.67 14.88 4.14
C VAL A 191 8.18 14.12 2.91
N THR A 192 7.99 12.81 3.03
CA THR A 192 7.40 11.97 1.98
C THR A 192 6.01 12.48 1.61
N GLY A 193 5.16 12.75 2.60
CA GLY A 193 3.82 13.31 2.38
C GLY A 193 3.84 14.67 1.68
N ILE A 194 4.72 15.59 2.09
CA ILE A 194 4.88 16.91 1.46
C ILE A 194 5.30 16.77 -0.01
N ARG A 195 6.27 15.90 -0.30
CA ARG A 195 6.75 15.70 -1.68
C ARG A 195 5.68 15.06 -2.57
N LEU A 196 4.93 14.08 -2.05
CA LEU A 196 3.78 13.50 -2.77
C LEU A 196 2.69 14.55 -3.03
N PHE A 197 2.40 15.41 -2.06
CA PHE A 197 1.44 16.51 -2.23
C PHE A 197 1.93 17.54 -3.27
N ASN A 198 3.21 17.90 -3.24
CA ASN A 198 3.79 18.82 -4.22
C ASN A 198 3.76 18.22 -5.64
N LYS A 199 3.97 16.90 -5.77
CA LYS A 199 3.78 16.19 -7.03
C LYS A 199 2.34 16.29 -7.53
N ASP A 200 1.36 16.02 -6.66
CA ASP A 200 -0.07 16.07 -7.02
C ASP A 200 -0.51 17.49 -7.40
N CYS A 201 0.11 18.51 -6.80
CA CYS A 201 -0.09 19.92 -7.16
C CYS A 201 0.69 20.36 -8.42
N GLU A 202 1.40 19.45 -9.10
CA GLU A 202 2.27 19.73 -10.26
C GLU A 202 3.37 20.76 -10.00
N LYS A 203 3.80 20.89 -8.73
CA LYS A 203 4.83 21.84 -8.27
C LYS A 203 6.15 21.16 -7.88
N GLY A 204 6.21 19.84 -7.96
CA GLY A 204 7.34 19.01 -7.56
C GLY A 204 7.16 17.56 -8.02
N GLY A 205 7.78 16.63 -7.30
CA GLY A 205 7.76 15.21 -7.62
C GLY A 205 8.94 14.72 -8.44
N GLU A 206 10.07 15.44 -8.38
CA GLU A 206 11.31 15.01 -9.05
C GLU A 206 11.75 13.67 -8.46
N GLY A 207 12.05 12.69 -9.32
CA GLY A 207 12.45 11.34 -8.92
C GLY A 207 11.34 10.49 -8.27
N ILE A 208 10.09 10.96 -8.23
CA ILE A 208 8.94 10.14 -7.81
C ILE A 208 8.34 9.50 -9.05
N ASP A 209 8.40 8.18 -9.15
CA ASP A 209 7.76 7.45 -10.24
C ASP A 209 6.24 7.62 -10.24
N ASP A 210 5.63 7.59 -11.43
CA ASP A 210 4.18 7.47 -11.54
C ASP A 210 3.77 6.03 -11.25
N CYS A 211 3.32 5.79 -10.01
CA CYS A 211 2.88 4.48 -9.55
C CYS A 211 1.79 3.89 -10.46
N LYS A 212 0.92 4.71 -11.08
CA LYS A 212 -0.14 4.21 -11.98
C LYS A 212 0.47 3.62 -13.25
N TYR A 213 1.45 4.32 -13.83
CA TYR A 213 2.16 3.85 -15.02
C TYR A 213 3.00 2.60 -14.73
N LEU A 214 3.70 2.56 -13.58
CA LEU A 214 4.47 1.38 -13.17
C LEU A 214 3.58 0.17 -12.89
N LEU A 215 2.45 0.36 -12.21
CA LEU A 215 1.47 -0.69 -11.95
C LEU A 215 0.89 -1.23 -13.26
N LEU A 216 0.50 -0.36 -14.19
CA LEU A 216 0.02 -0.77 -15.51
C LEU A 216 1.09 -1.56 -16.26
N LYS A 217 2.34 -1.07 -16.29
CA LYS A 217 3.46 -1.76 -16.93
C LYS A 217 3.74 -3.13 -16.33
N GLN A 218 3.61 -3.29 -15.00
CA GLN A 218 3.78 -4.58 -14.34
C GLN A 218 2.56 -5.49 -14.54
N LEU A 219 1.34 -4.96 -14.48
CA LEU A 219 0.12 -5.68 -14.82
C LEU A 219 0.17 -6.20 -16.25
N PHE A 220 0.68 -5.45 -17.22
CA PHE A 220 0.86 -5.96 -18.58
C PHE A 220 1.84 -7.13 -18.65
N LYS A 221 2.89 -7.16 -17.82
CA LYS A 221 3.78 -8.34 -17.71
C LYS A 221 3.12 -9.54 -17.03
N ILE A 222 2.21 -9.30 -16.09
CA ILE A 222 1.41 -10.33 -15.40
C ILE A 222 0.23 -10.80 -16.29
N ILE A 223 -0.30 -9.95 -17.16
CA ILE A 223 -1.34 -10.33 -18.12
C ILE A 223 -0.72 -11.04 -19.33
N ASP A 224 0.55 -10.73 -19.66
CA ASP A 224 1.38 -11.51 -20.59
C ASP A 224 1.82 -12.87 -19.99
N ILE A 225 1.16 -13.30 -18.91
CA ILE A 225 1.02 -14.71 -18.54
C ILE A 225 0.08 -15.42 -19.54
N SER A 226 0.33 -15.20 -20.83
CA SER A 226 0.10 -16.19 -21.89
C SER A 226 0.85 -17.51 -21.59
N SER A 227 1.73 -17.53 -20.59
CA SER A 227 2.37 -18.72 -20.02
C SER A 227 1.51 -19.51 -19.00
N LEU A 228 0.47 -18.96 -18.36
CA LEU A 228 -0.54 -19.81 -17.64
C LEU A 228 -1.48 -20.51 -18.63
N LEU A 229 -1.54 -20.05 -19.88
CA LEU A 229 -2.17 -20.78 -20.99
C LEU A 229 -1.32 -21.96 -21.49
N GLN A 230 -0.29 -22.40 -20.76
CA GLN A 230 0.23 -23.77 -20.90
C GLN A 230 -0.80 -24.85 -20.51
N ILE A 231 -1.99 -24.48 -20.05
CA ILE A 231 -3.17 -25.36 -20.02
C ILE A 231 -3.54 -25.86 -21.44
N GLN A 232 -3.10 -25.18 -22.51
CA GLN A 232 -3.29 -25.67 -23.89
C GLN A 232 -2.41 -26.87 -24.27
N ASN A 233 -1.44 -27.28 -23.44
CA ASN A 233 -0.62 -28.47 -23.68
C ASN A 233 -0.98 -29.65 -22.77
N ILE A 234 -2.13 -29.61 -22.09
CA ILE A 234 -2.67 -30.83 -21.50
C ILE A 234 -3.12 -31.71 -22.66
N ARG A 235 -2.35 -32.75 -22.94
CA ARG A 235 -2.71 -33.82 -23.88
C ARG A 235 -3.84 -34.63 -23.23
N TRP A 236 -5.05 -34.10 -23.28
CA TRP A 236 -6.23 -34.84 -22.82
C TRP A 236 -6.35 -36.10 -23.68
N PRO A 237 -6.61 -37.28 -23.08
CA PRO A 237 -6.98 -38.44 -23.85
C PRO A 237 -8.21 -38.09 -24.72
N PRO A 238 -8.39 -38.72 -25.90
CA PRO A 238 -9.57 -38.54 -26.74
C PRO A 238 -10.84 -38.61 -25.88
N LEU A 239 -11.86 -37.77 -26.17
CA LEU A 239 -13.09 -37.68 -25.37
C LEU A 239 -13.76 -39.05 -25.10
N GLU A 240 -13.49 -40.03 -25.95
CA GLU A 240 -13.94 -41.43 -25.87
C GLU A 240 -13.32 -42.25 -24.72
N LEU A 241 -12.22 -41.78 -24.11
CA LEU A 241 -11.49 -42.43 -23.00
C LEU A 241 -11.65 -41.70 -21.65
N LEU A 242 -12.40 -40.59 -21.59
CA LEU A 242 -12.62 -39.86 -20.35
C LEU A 242 -13.66 -40.56 -19.45
N ASN A 243 -13.16 -41.24 -18.42
CA ASN A 243 -13.98 -41.68 -17.29
C ASN A 243 -14.41 -40.45 -16.43
N MET A 244 -15.59 -40.52 -15.81
CA MET A 244 -16.15 -39.50 -14.90
C MET A 244 -15.17 -39.06 -13.79
N ASN A 245 -14.25 -39.94 -13.38
CA ASN A 245 -13.22 -39.59 -12.40
C ASN A 245 -12.19 -38.58 -12.95
N HIS A 246 -11.70 -38.76 -14.17
CA HIS A 246 -10.79 -37.80 -14.80
C HIS A 246 -11.44 -36.43 -14.99
N LEU A 247 -12.74 -36.40 -15.29
CA LEU A 247 -13.51 -35.17 -15.44
C LEU A 247 -13.69 -34.42 -14.11
N LYS A 248 -13.88 -35.16 -13.00
CA LYS A 248 -13.91 -34.59 -11.65
C LYS A 248 -12.56 -34.01 -11.26
N GLU A 249 -11.47 -34.73 -11.50
CA GLU A 249 -10.11 -34.28 -11.19
C GLU A 249 -9.72 -33.05 -12.03
N ALA A 250 -10.10 -33.03 -13.31
CA ALA A 250 -9.97 -31.84 -14.17
C ALA A 250 -10.73 -30.62 -13.62
N LEU A 251 -11.95 -30.82 -13.13
CA LEU A 251 -12.75 -29.75 -12.53
C LEU A 251 -12.09 -29.21 -11.24
N PHE A 252 -11.48 -30.07 -10.43
CA PHE A 252 -10.72 -29.65 -9.25
C PHE A 252 -9.52 -28.78 -9.64
N ASN A 253 -8.78 -29.15 -10.69
CA ASN A 253 -7.67 -28.34 -11.22
C ASN A 253 -8.14 -26.95 -11.64
N LEU A 254 -9.24 -26.88 -12.40
CA LEU A 254 -9.78 -25.61 -12.87
C LEU A 254 -10.22 -24.70 -11.70
N ARG A 255 -10.92 -25.25 -10.71
CA ARG A 255 -11.34 -24.51 -9.51
C ARG A 255 -10.16 -24.04 -8.66
N GLN A 256 -9.11 -24.84 -8.59
CA GLN A 256 -7.90 -24.46 -7.87
C GLN A 256 -7.18 -23.30 -8.54
N HIS A 257 -7.01 -23.36 -9.87
CA HIS A 257 -6.50 -22.23 -10.64
C HIS A 257 -7.32 -20.97 -10.41
N GLU A 258 -8.65 -21.07 -10.51
CA GLU A 258 -9.56 -19.95 -10.24
C GLU A 258 -9.35 -19.38 -8.83
N SER A 259 -9.22 -20.24 -7.83
CA SER A 259 -8.96 -19.82 -6.44
C SER A 259 -7.62 -19.08 -6.30
N PHE A 260 -6.54 -19.59 -6.88
CA PHE A 260 -5.23 -18.93 -6.83
C PHE A 260 -5.23 -17.59 -7.58
N LEU A 261 -5.89 -17.52 -8.74
CA LEU A 261 -6.07 -16.27 -9.47
C LEU A 261 -6.86 -15.25 -8.65
N ASN A 262 -7.91 -15.68 -7.94
CA ASN A 262 -8.68 -14.80 -7.07
C ASN A 262 -7.84 -14.26 -5.90
N ILE A 263 -6.97 -15.08 -5.31
CA ILE A 263 -6.04 -14.63 -4.25
C ILE A 263 -5.06 -13.58 -4.80
N ILE A 264 -4.42 -13.87 -5.93
CA ILE A 264 -3.47 -12.95 -6.57
C ILE A 264 -4.17 -11.64 -6.97
N MET A 265 -5.38 -11.73 -7.52
CA MET A 265 -6.18 -10.57 -7.92
C MET A 265 -6.65 -9.76 -6.72
N ALA A 266 -7.00 -10.37 -5.59
CA ALA A 266 -7.37 -9.66 -4.37
C ALA A 266 -6.19 -8.82 -3.85
N ASP A 267 -4.99 -9.43 -3.78
CA ASP A 267 -3.77 -8.74 -3.36
C ASP A 267 -3.35 -7.62 -4.34
N ALA A 268 -3.56 -7.82 -5.64
CA ALA A 268 -3.27 -6.80 -6.64
C ALA A 268 -4.31 -5.66 -6.66
N SER A 269 -5.59 -5.97 -6.44
CA SER A 269 -6.71 -5.02 -6.59
C SER A 269 -6.89 -4.08 -5.40
N GLU A 270 -6.27 -4.37 -4.24
CA GLU A 270 -6.24 -3.42 -3.12
C GLU A 270 -5.58 -2.07 -3.51
N HIS A 271 -4.75 -2.05 -4.57
CA HIS A 271 -4.23 -0.83 -5.18
C HIS A 271 -5.27 -0.01 -5.98
N LEU A 272 -6.38 -0.62 -6.42
CA LEU A 272 -7.41 0.04 -7.25
C LEU A 272 -8.58 0.60 -6.43
N LEU A 273 -8.69 0.24 -5.15
CA LEU A 273 -9.80 0.66 -4.28
C LEU A 273 -9.47 1.80 -3.31
N ILE A 274 -8.27 2.38 -3.39
CA ILE A 274 -7.99 3.65 -2.71
C ILE A 274 -8.54 4.77 -3.58
N LYS A 275 -9.83 5.09 -3.42
CA LYS A 275 -10.33 6.41 -3.82
C LYS A 275 -9.44 7.45 -3.11
N PRO A 276 -8.88 8.44 -3.82
CA PRO A 276 -8.13 9.51 -3.16
C PRO A 276 -9.07 10.15 -2.14
N ILE A 277 -8.77 9.98 -0.85
CA ILE A 277 -9.47 10.71 0.20
C ILE A 277 -8.97 12.13 0.09
N THR A 278 -9.72 12.96 -0.64
CA THR A 278 -9.51 14.40 -0.66
C THR A 278 -9.84 14.94 0.73
N LYS A 279 -8.84 15.07 1.60
CA LYS A 279 -9.00 15.77 2.87
C LYS A 279 -8.82 17.26 2.61
N CYS A 280 -9.89 18.03 2.67
CA CYS A 280 -9.84 19.48 2.80
C CYS A 280 -9.88 19.86 4.30
N ASN A 281 -9.25 20.99 4.66
CA ASN A 281 -9.33 21.52 6.03
C ASN A 281 -10.76 21.99 6.31
N SER A 282 -11.47 21.25 7.17
CA SER A 282 -12.67 21.77 7.84
C SER A 282 -12.27 22.21 9.23
N SER A 283 -12.56 23.47 9.57
CA SER A 283 -12.43 24.02 10.92
C SER A 283 -13.11 23.11 11.95
N THR A 284 -12.42 22.91 13.07
CA THR A 284 -12.79 22.07 14.21
C THR A 284 -14.20 22.37 14.71
N GLN A 285 -15.11 21.43 14.48
CA GLN A 285 -16.36 21.28 15.21
C GLN A 285 -16.33 19.89 15.82
N THR A 286 -16.54 19.82 17.14
CA THR A 286 -16.49 18.59 17.95
C THR A 286 -17.23 17.45 17.27
N ASP A 287 -16.54 16.33 17.02
CA ASP A 287 -17.11 15.16 16.33
C ASP A 287 -18.34 14.64 17.09
N THR A 288 -19.54 14.85 16.55
CA THR A 288 -20.79 14.29 17.11
C THR A 288 -21.06 12.85 16.68
N HIS A 289 -20.23 12.28 15.80
CA HIS A 289 -20.43 10.92 15.28
C HIS A 289 -19.11 10.17 15.16
N ILE A 290 -18.91 9.22 16.09
CA ILE A 290 -17.92 8.16 15.95
C ILE A 290 -18.33 7.34 14.72
N LEU A 291 -17.66 7.54 13.59
CA LEU A 291 -17.91 6.74 12.39
C LEU A 291 -17.14 5.42 12.54
N GLU A 292 -17.89 4.32 12.64
CA GLU A 292 -17.31 2.99 12.65
C GLU A 292 -16.65 2.65 11.30
N SER A 293 -15.52 1.96 11.36
CA SER A 293 -14.64 1.67 10.23
C SER A 293 -15.26 0.73 9.18
N ASN A 294 -16.41 0.09 9.50
CA ASN A 294 -17.00 -0.96 8.70
C ASN A 294 -18.43 -0.63 8.28
N ILE A 295 -18.59 0.27 7.30
CA ILE A 295 -19.89 0.64 6.74
C ILE A 295 -20.24 -0.34 5.62
N VAL A 296 -21.13 -1.28 5.92
CA VAL A 296 -21.72 -2.18 4.91
C VAL A 296 -22.66 -1.37 4.02
N LYS A 297 -22.20 -0.96 2.84
CA LYS A 297 -22.96 -0.10 1.90
C LYS A 297 -24.23 -0.75 1.34
N SER A 298 -24.36 -2.07 1.44
CA SER A 298 -25.55 -2.84 1.04
C SER A 298 -26.56 -2.99 2.18
N TYR A 299 -26.22 -2.56 3.39
CA TYR A 299 -27.09 -2.66 4.55
C TYR A 299 -28.19 -1.61 4.47
N GLU A 300 -29.44 -2.06 4.52
CA GLU A 300 -30.60 -1.21 4.69
C GLU A 300 -31.35 -1.64 5.93
N TRP A 301 -31.58 -0.69 6.84
CA TRP A 301 -32.29 -0.92 8.09
C TRP A 301 -33.80 -1.12 7.89
N ASN A 302 -34.32 -0.71 6.72
CA ASN A 302 -35.75 -0.76 6.41
C ASN A 302 -36.12 -2.09 5.76
N GLU A 303 -36.83 -2.94 6.52
CA GLU A 303 -37.30 -4.25 6.06
C GLU A 303 -38.16 -4.18 4.79
N TRP A 304 -38.91 -3.09 4.59
CA TRP A 304 -39.75 -2.90 3.40
C TRP A 304 -38.94 -2.57 2.13
N GLU A 305 -37.76 -1.98 2.27
CA GLU A 305 -36.83 -1.83 1.13
C GLU A 305 -36.20 -3.17 0.76
N LEU A 306 -35.81 -3.99 1.75
CA LEU A 306 -35.30 -5.34 1.50
C LEU A 306 -36.34 -6.21 0.78
N ARG A 307 -37.60 -6.16 1.19
CA ARG A 307 -38.71 -6.86 0.50
C ARG A 307 -38.91 -6.35 -0.93
N ARG A 308 -38.87 -5.03 -1.16
CA ARG A 308 -38.96 -4.46 -2.53
C ARG A 308 -37.81 -4.90 -3.43
N LYS A 309 -36.57 -4.94 -2.90
CA LYS A 309 -35.40 -5.42 -3.63
C LYS A 309 -35.50 -6.91 -3.97
N ALA A 310 -35.94 -7.74 -3.02
CA ALA A 310 -36.16 -9.16 -3.23
C ALA A 310 -37.23 -9.41 -4.32
N ILE A 311 -38.36 -8.68 -4.27
CA ILE A 311 -39.40 -8.76 -5.30
C ILE A 311 -38.86 -8.30 -6.67
N LYS A 312 -38.05 -7.24 -6.71
CA LYS A 312 -37.43 -6.76 -7.96
C LYS A 312 -36.49 -7.80 -8.58
N LEU A 313 -35.68 -8.47 -7.76
CA LEU A 313 -34.80 -9.58 -8.16
C LEU A 313 -35.58 -10.80 -8.64
N ALA A 314 -36.66 -11.17 -7.94
CA ALA A 314 -37.53 -12.27 -8.35
C ALA A 314 -38.21 -11.98 -9.70
N ASN A 315 -38.73 -10.76 -9.87
CA ASN A 315 -39.30 -10.30 -11.13
C ASN A 315 -38.26 -10.34 -12.25
N LEU A 316 -37.02 -9.88 -12.00
CA LEU A 316 -35.92 -9.95 -12.98
C LEU A 316 -35.61 -11.40 -13.40
N ARG A 317 -35.67 -12.37 -12.48
CA ARG A 317 -35.49 -13.80 -12.83
C ARG A 317 -36.60 -14.35 -13.72
N GLN A 318 -37.79 -13.78 -13.67
CA GLN A 318 -38.93 -14.15 -14.52
C GLN A 318 -38.99 -13.37 -15.84
N LYS A 319 -38.18 -12.31 -16.00
CA LYS A 319 -38.10 -11.57 -17.26
C LYS A 319 -37.16 -12.29 -18.23
N VAL A 320 -37.73 -12.80 -19.32
CA VAL A 320 -36.95 -13.29 -20.47
C VAL A 320 -36.45 -12.07 -21.25
N THR A 321 -35.14 -11.99 -21.47
CA THR A 321 -34.53 -10.94 -22.31
C THR A 321 -35.00 -11.10 -23.75
N HIS A 322 -35.76 -10.14 -24.26
CA HIS A 322 -36.22 -10.10 -25.66
C HIS A 322 -35.13 -9.60 -26.64
N SER A 323 -33.96 -9.21 -26.13
CA SER A 323 -32.82 -8.65 -26.88
C SER A 323 -31.51 -9.01 -26.20
N MET A 324 -30.52 -9.44 -26.98
CA MET A 324 -29.18 -9.84 -26.56
C MET A 324 -28.18 -8.69 -26.72
N GLN A 325 -28.61 -7.44 -26.51
CA GLN A 325 -27.74 -6.27 -26.65
C GLN A 325 -27.21 -5.80 -25.29
N THR A 326 -25.95 -6.12 -25.02
CA THR A 326 -25.16 -5.52 -23.94
C THR A 326 -24.66 -4.13 -24.32
N GLN A 327 -24.44 -3.28 -23.31
CA GLN A 327 -23.96 -1.89 -23.36
C GLN A 327 -22.60 -1.67 -24.06
N SER A 328 -21.99 -2.74 -24.58
CA SER A 328 -20.72 -2.76 -25.33
C SER A 328 -20.92 -2.91 -26.84
N SER A 329 -21.95 -2.30 -27.43
CA SER A 329 -21.99 -2.12 -28.88
C SER A 329 -21.15 -0.90 -29.27
N HIS A 330 -19.87 -1.15 -29.53
CA HIS A 330 -18.92 -0.19 -30.09
C HIS A 330 -19.50 0.42 -31.39
N MET A 331 -19.46 1.74 -31.52
CA MET A 331 -19.84 2.55 -32.70
C MET A 331 -21.33 2.92 -32.85
N ARG A 332 -21.91 3.60 -31.86
CA ARG A 332 -22.96 4.61 -32.13
C ARG A 332 -22.52 5.96 -31.59
N ARG A 333 -22.27 6.93 -32.49
CA ARG A 333 -22.12 8.34 -32.12
C ARG A 333 -23.51 8.91 -31.86
N GLU A 334 -23.84 9.13 -30.60
CA GLU A 334 -24.87 10.11 -30.25
C GLU A 334 -24.20 11.47 -30.15
N ASN A 335 -24.50 12.36 -31.09
CA ASN A 335 -24.11 13.76 -30.98
C ASN A 335 -25.20 14.49 -30.17
N CYS A 336 -25.01 14.56 -28.86
CA CYS A 336 -25.74 15.52 -28.02
C CYS A 336 -24.83 16.74 -27.78
N SER A 337 -25.09 17.84 -28.49
CA SER A 337 -24.46 19.12 -28.18
C SER A 337 -25.18 19.77 -27.01
N GLN A 338 -24.62 19.61 -25.81
CA GLN A 338 -25.12 20.28 -24.62
C GLN A 338 -24.53 21.71 -24.57
N VAL A 339 -25.38 22.71 -24.78
CA VAL A 339 -24.99 24.12 -24.66
C VAL A 339 -24.93 24.49 -23.18
N TYR A 340 -23.72 24.83 -22.70
CA TYR A 340 -23.53 25.44 -21.40
C TYR A 340 -23.32 26.95 -21.59
N LEU A 341 -24.33 27.75 -21.23
CA LEU A 341 -24.15 29.19 -21.13
C LEU A 341 -23.26 29.49 -19.90
N PRO A 342 -22.19 30.29 -20.04
CA PRO A 342 -21.36 30.68 -18.90
C PRO A 342 -22.22 31.38 -17.83
N LYS A 343 -22.24 30.84 -16.61
CA LYS A 343 -22.82 31.55 -15.47
C LYS A 343 -21.92 32.73 -15.11
N LYS A 344 -22.51 33.91 -14.91
CA LYS A 344 -21.80 35.06 -14.35
C LYS A 344 -21.42 34.74 -12.90
N VAL A 345 -20.14 34.58 -12.65
CA VAL A 345 -19.56 34.44 -11.31
C VAL A 345 -18.95 35.79 -10.93
N ALA A 346 -19.38 36.35 -9.81
CA ALA A 346 -18.73 37.51 -9.21
C ALA A 346 -17.93 37.05 -8.01
N THR A 347 -16.67 37.45 -7.94
CA THR A 347 -15.80 37.20 -6.80
C THR A 347 -15.58 38.53 -6.08
N GLN A 348 -15.93 38.60 -4.80
CA GLN A 348 -15.70 39.78 -3.98
C GLN A 348 -14.30 39.68 -3.36
N THR A 349 -13.46 40.67 -3.61
CA THR A 349 -12.20 40.85 -2.88
C THR A 349 -12.42 41.66 -1.61
N LYS A 350 -11.70 41.32 -0.54
CA LYS A 350 -11.73 42.07 0.72
C LYS A 350 -11.28 43.50 0.45
N ARG A 351 -12.12 44.49 0.79
CA ARG A 351 -11.70 45.90 0.89
C ARG A 351 -11.47 46.19 2.36
N ASP A 352 -10.24 46.52 2.70
CA ASP A 352 -9.91 47.08 4.00
C ASP A 352 -10.22 48.58 3.98
N ASN A 353 -11.01 49.03 4.96
CA ASN A 353 -11.30 50.43 5.19
C ASN A 353 -10.72 50.82 6.55
N SER A 354 -10.19 52.04 6.66
CA SER A 354 -9.69 52.56 7.93
C SER A 354 -10.30 53.93 8.19
N SER A 355 -10.58 54.23 9.45
CA SER A 355 -11.05 55.54 9.87
C SER A 355 -9.94 56.18 10.70
N ASN A 356 -9.39 57.28 10.21
CA ASN A 356 -8.44 58.08 10.97
C ASN A 356 -9.23 58.98 11.93
N VAL A 357 -8.79 59.09 13.17
CA VAL A 357 -9.39 59.98 14.18
C VAL A 357 -8.47 61.18 14.41
N PRO A 358 -9.02 62.39 14.65
CA PRO A 358 -8.21 63.56 14.96
C PRO A 358 -7.31 63.27 16.17
N LYS A 359 -6.01 63.52 16.05
CA LYS A 359 -5.08 63.34 17.16
C LYS A 359 -5.19 64.52 18.13
N PRO A 360 -5.56 64.30 19.40
CA PRO A 360 -5.69 65.39 20.34
C PRO A 360 -4.33 66.06 20.59
N GLN A 361 -4.25 67.36 20.34
CA GLN A 361 -3.08 68.18 20.67
C GLN A 361 -3.50 69.25 21.65
N VAL A 362 -2.91 69.23 22.84
CA VAL A 362 -3.20 70.20 23.89
C VAL A 362 -1.93 70.98 24.18
N TYR A 363 -2.01 72.30 24.04
CA TYR A 363 -0.93 73.21 24.38
C TYR A 363 -1.22 73.87 25.72
N MET A 364 -0.26 73.80 26.63
CA MET A 364 -0.32 74.49 27.92
C MET A 364 0.49 75.78 27.83
N ALA A 365 -0.23 76.90 27.76
CA ALA A 365 0.37 78.23 27.75
C ALA A 365 0.60 78.73 29.18
N GLY A 366 1.66 79.54 29.38
CA GLY A 366 1.94 80.21 30.65
C GLY A 366 2.91 79.50 31.60
N ILE A 367 3.46 78.33 31.21
CA ILE A 367 4.39 77.56 32.06
C ILE A 367 5.84 78.11 32.00
N ARG A 368 6.18 78.97 31.03
CA ARG A 368 7.54 79.52 30.87
C ARG A 368 7.59 80.99 31.29
N GLY A 369 8.55 81.34 32.15
CA GLY A 369 8.91 82.73 32.49
C GLY A 369 8.30 83.32 33.76
N GLY A 370 7.63 82.54 34.60
CA GLY A 370 7.06 83.02 35.87
C GLY A 370 8.11 83.27 36.96
N LYS A 371 8.05 84.41 37.65
CA LYS A 371 8.82 84.65 38.89
C LYS A 371 8.16 83.89 40.05
N MET A 372 8.97 83.29 40.92
CA MET A 372 8.55 82.37 42.01
C MET A 372 7.50 82.94 43.00
N SER A 373 7.22 84.24 42.99
CA SER A 373 6.29 84.90 43.91
C SER A 373 4.86 85.10 43.38
N THR A 374 4.53 84.59 42.20
CA THR A 374 3.19 84.74 41.59
C THR A 374 2.63 83.39 41.17
N SER A 375 1.36 83.12 41.50
CA SER A 375 0.68 81.87 41.12
C SER A 375 0.63 81.76 39.60
N THR A 376 1.13 80.64 39.06
CA THR A 376 1.20 80.42 37.61
C THR A 376 -0.19 80.06 37.10
N ASN A 377 -0.79 80.97 36.33
CA ASN A 377 -2.10 80.74 35.75
C ASN A 377 -1.93 79.95 34.44
N MET A 378 -2.29 78.67 34.46
CA MET A 378 -2.19 77.79 33.29
C MET A 378 -3.46 77.86 32.46
N ILE A 379 -3.29 78.10 31.16
CA ILE A 379 -4.39 78.07 30.19
C ILE A 379 -4.19 76.87 29.28
N LEU A 380 -5.14 75.93 29.31
CA LEU A 380 -5.20 74.79 28.41
C LEU A 380 -5.85 75.25 27.10
N VAL A 381 -5.09 75.18 26.00
CA VAL A 381 -5.58 75.47 24.67
C VAL A 381 -5.63 74.18 23.86
N ASN A 382 -6.82 73.83 23.39
CA ASN A 382 -7.01 72.68 22.51
C ASN A 382 -6.65 73.07 21.07
N LEU A 383 -5.63 72.43 20.51
CA LEU A 383 -5.12 72.62 19.16
C LEU A 383 -5.42 71.42 18.24
N THR A 384 -6.35 70.55 18.64
CA THR A 384 -6.75 69.38 17.85
C THR A 384 -7.32 69.85 16.51
N ARG A 385 -6.65 69.50 15.41
CA ARG A 385 -7.10 69.80 14.04
C ARG A 385 -8.00 68.68 13.53
N ALA A 386 -8.96 69.03 12.67
CA ALA A 386 -9.77 68.02 11.97
C ALA A 386 -8.88 67.16 11.06
N VAL A 387 -9.31 65.93 10.78
CA VAL A 387 -8.57 64.96 9.94
C VAL A 387 -8.34 65.48 8.52
N ASP A 388 -9.17 66.43 8.08
CA ASP A 388 -9.16 66.99 6.73
C ASP A 388 -8.19 68.17 6.58
N GLU A 389 -7.64 68.66 7.70
CA GLU A 389 -6.77 69.85 7.79
C GLU A 389 -5.30 69.52 8.16
N SER A 390 -4.94 68.22 8.15
CA SER A 390 -3.61 67.72 8.55
C SER A 390 -2.63 67.56 7.41
#